data_AF-A0AAD7Z3L7-F1
#
_entry.id   AF-A0AAD7Z3L7-F1
#
_cell.length_a   1.000
_cell.length_b   1.000
_cell.length_c   1.000
_cell.angle_alpha   90.00
_cell.angle_beta   90.00
_cell.angle_gamma   90.00
#
_symmetry.space_group_name_H-M   'P 1'
#
loop_
_entity.id
_entity.type
_entity.pdbx_description
1 polymer ?
#
loop_
_entity_poly.entity_id
_entity_poly.type
_entity_poly.pdbx_seq_one_letter_code
_entity_poly.pdbx_strand_id
1 'polypeptide(L)'
;MSPFFFPVRGYSFLPADRIFGITEKQLRRNSEILTSDDYQEIYQTVGSVHVLGKDWVVKNYKDLSKHCKKCKGMKGNDNNA
;
A
#
# COMPACT_ATOMS: atom_id res chain seq x y z
N MET A 1 3.97 -25.41 -10.60
CA MET A 1 4.87 -24.74 -11.56
C MET A 1 4.01 -24.19 -12.68
N SER A 2 3.50 -22.97 -12.53
CA SER A 2 2.66 -22.30 -13.54
C SER A 2 3.52 -21.17 -14.14
N PRO A 3 3.80 -21.16 -15.45
CA PRO A 3 4.75 -20.23 -16.01
C PRO A 3 4.15 -18.82 -16.04
N PHE A 4 4.85 -17.89 -15.41
CA PHE A 4 4.64 -16.46 -15.53
C PHE A 4 5.06 -16.06 -16.95
N PHE A 5 4.12 -16.08 -17.91
CA PHE A 5 4.39 -15.72 -19.30
C PHE A 5 4.03 -14.24 -19.52
N PHE A 6 5.05 -13.40 -19.72
CA PHE A 6 4.88 -12.03 -20.21
C PHE A 6 5.46 -11.92 -21.63
N PRO A 7 4.64 -11.63 -22.66
CA PRO A 7 5.08 -11.55 -24.05
C PRO A 7 5.43 -10.13 -24.49
N VAL A 8 6.47 -10.05 -25.34
CA VAL A 8 6.77 -9.00 -26.34
C VAL A 8 7.18 -7.61 -25.81
N ARG A 9 8.40 -7.19 -26.19
CA ARG A 9 8.88 -5.80 -26.02
C ARG A 9 8.03 -4.85 -26.85
N GLY A 10 7.42 -3.86 -26.22
CA GLY A 10 6.63 -2.81 -26.89
C GLY A 10 5.40 -2.34 -26.12
N TYR A 11 5.00 -3.06 -25.08
CA TYR A 11 3.92 -2.65 -24.18
C TYR A 11 4.50 -2.30 -22.81
N SER A 12 4.70 -1.01 -22.54
CA SER A 12 4.63 -0.47 -21.18
C SER A 12 3.17 -0.57 -20.72
N PHE A 13 2.66 -1.80 -20.59
CA PHE A 13 1.32 -2.06 -20.11
C PHE A 13 1.43 -2.53 -18.67
N LEU A 14 1.77 -1.57 -17.80
CA LEU A 14 1.72 -1.82 -16.38
C LEU A 14 0.23 -1.81 -15.98
N PRO A 15 -0.27 -2.85 -15.28
CA PRO A 15 -1.64 -2.85 -14.77
C PRO A 15 -1.97 -1.60 -13.93
N ALA A 16 -0.95 -1.01 -13.30
CA ALA A 16 -1.04 0.27 -12.59
C ALA A 16 -1.46 1.44 -13.50
N ASP A 17 -0.96 1.50 -14.74
CA ASP A 17 -1.26 2.58 -15.68
C ASP A 17 -2.73 2.53 -16.13
N ARG A 18 -3.28 1.32 -16.27
CA ARG A 18 -4.71 1.12 -16.56
C ARG A 18 -5.57 1.68 -15.43
N ILE A 19 -5.20 1.38 -14.18
CA ILE A 19 -5.91 1.89 -13.00
C ILE A 19 -5.83 3.42 -12.96
N PHE A 20 -4.66 3.99 -13.25
CA PHE A 20 -4.47 5.44 -13.30
C PHE A 20 -5.38 6.12 -14.34
N GLY A 21 -5.47 5.58 -15.56
CA GLY A 21 -6.36 6.11 -16.59
C GLY A 21 -7.85 6.00 -16.25
N ILE A 22 -8.25 4.95 -15.53
CA ILE A 22 -9.63 4.81 -15.02
C ILE A 22 -9.91 5.89 -13.97
N THR A 23 -8.99 6.08 -13.02
CA THR A 23 -9.10 7.13 -11.99
C THR A 23 -9.17 8.51 -12.62
N GLU A 24 -8.29 8.81 -13.57
CA GLU A 24 -8.24 10.10 -14.25
C GLU A 24 -9.55 10.41 -14.99
N LYS A 25 -10.14 9.40 -15.65
CA LYS A 25 -11.44 9.54 -16.31
C LYS A 25 -12.57 9.83 -15.32
N GLN A 26 -12.55 9.21 -14.15
CA GLN A 26 -13.54 9.48 -13.09
C GLN A 26 -13.32 10.84 -12.44
N LEU A 27 -12.06 11.23 -12.22
CA LEU A 27 -11.70 12.54 -11.68
C LEU A 27 -12.17 13.66 -12.61
N ARG A 28 -11.98 13.51 -13.93
CA ARG A 28 -12.42 14.50 -14.93
C ARG A 28 -13.93 14.71 -14.99
N ARG A 29 -14.72 13.74 -14.50
CA ARG A 29 -16.19 13.87 -14.40
C ARG A 29 -16.62 14.67 -13.18
N ASN A 30 -15.81 14.68 -12.13
CA ASN A 30 -16.04 15.44 -10.91
C ASN A 30 -15.25 16.75 -11.02
N SER A 31 -15.90 17.79 -11.57
CA SER A 31 -15.25 19.07 -11.90
C SER A 31 -14.59 19.73 -10.69
N GLU A 32 -15.10 19.49 -9.48
CA GLU A 32 -14.56 20.01 -8.23
C GLU A 32 -14.68 18.94 -7.14
N ILE A 33 -13.61 18.77 -6.36
CA ILE A 33 -13.61 17.98 -5.12
C ILE A 33 -13.50 18.99 -3.98
N LEU A 34 -14.60 19.20 -3.27
CA LEU A 34 -14.71 20.25 -2.25
C LEU A 34 -14.34 19.73 -0.86
N THR A 35 -14.55 18.43 -0.60
CA THR A 35 -14.31 17.83 0.71
C THR A 35 -13.37 16.63 0.65
N SER A 36 -12.74 16.31 1.79
CA SER A 36 -11.89 15.12 1.92
C SER A 36 -12.68 13.81 1.81
N ASP A 37 -13.97 13.83 2.15
CA ASP A 37 -14.86 12.68 2.01
C ASP A 37 -15.14 12.38 0.53
N ASP A 38 -15.43 13.42 -0.28
CA ASP A 38 -15.62 13.26 -1.74
C ASP A 38 -14.39 12.61 -2.39
N TYR A 39 -13.20 12.99 -1.94
CA TYR A 39 -11.95 12.37 -2.39
C TYR A 39 -11.92 10.88 -2.02
N GLN A 40 -12.28 10.52 -0.79
CA GLN A 40 -12.28 9.12 -0.37
C GLN A 40 -13.27 8.27 -1.17
N GLU A 41 -14.47 8.77 -1.44
CA GLU A 41 -15.50 8.07 -2.21
C GLU A 41 -15.04 7.77 -3.65
N ILE A 42 -14.42 8.75 -4.31
CA ILE A 42 -13.91 8.58 -5.68
C ILE A 42 -12.84 7.48 -5.72
N TYR A 43 -11.91 7.47 -4.77
CA TYR A 43 -10.83 6.48 -4.76
C TYR A 43 -11.29 5.11 -4.27
N GLN A 44 -12.30 5.04 -3.38
CA GLN A 44 -12.94 3.77 -2.99
C GLN A 44 -13.60 3.06 -4.17
N THR A 45 -14.05 3.81 -5.16
CA THR A 45 -14.65 3.24 -6.39
C THR A 45 -13.63 2.49 -7.25
N VAL A 46 -12.35 2.86 -7.16
CA VAL A 46 -11.27 2.28 -7.98
C VAL A 46 -10.52 1.17 -7.24
N GLY A 47 -10.46 1.23 -5.90
CA GLY A 47 -9.76 0.24 -5.11
C GLY A 47 -10.02 0.38 -3.61
N SER A 48 -9.32 -0.45 -2.83
CA SER A 48 -9.44 -0.41 -1.37
C SER A 48 -8.64 0.77 -0.80
N VAL A 49 -9.34 1.74 -0.24
CA VAL A 49 -8.76 2.93 0.41
C VAL A 49 -8.74 2.71 1.92
N HIS A 50 -7.59 2.94 2.53
CA HIS A 50 -7.43 2.89 3.98
C HIS A 50 -7.18 4.31 4.50
N VAL A 51 -7.94 4.71 5.52
CA VAL A 51 -7.90 6.08 6.05
C VAL A 51 -6.93 6.15 7.22
N LEU A 52 -6.01 7.11 7.16
CA LEU A 52 -5.07 7.41 8.23
C LEU A 52 -5.84 7.92 9.47
N GLY A 53 -5.60 7.32 10.63
CA GLY A 53 -6.29 7.63 11.87
C GLY A 53 -7.53 6.77 12.14
N LYS A 54 -8.11 6.13 11.12
CA LYS A 54 -9.22 5.18 11.26
C LYS A 54 -8.73 3.73 11.13
N ASP A 55 -8.21 3.40 9.95
CA ASP A 55 -7.73 2.05 9.65
C ASP A 55 -6.26 1.91 10.01
N TRP A 56 -5.48 2.97 9.78
CA TRP A 56 -4.04 2.98 10.04
C TRP A 56 -3.70 3.91 11.18
N VAL A 57 -3.07 3.36 12.22
CA VAL A 57 -2.61 4.11 13.39
C VAL A 57 -1.13 4.44 13.23
N VAL A 58 -0.81 5.73 13.20
CA VAL A 58 0.59 6.20 13.22
C VAL A 58 1.14 6.00 14.63
N LYS A 59 2.10 5.08 14.77
CA LYS A 59 2.82 4.88 16.03
C LYS A 59 4.07 5.73 16.04
N ASN A 60 4.27 6.50 17.12
CA ASN A 60 5.50 7.25 17.34
C ASN A 60 6.67 6.31 17.63
N TYR A 61 7.91 6.77 17.41
CA TYR A 61 9.11 5.98 17.67
C TYR A 61 9.22 5.47 19.12
N LYS A 62 8.69 6.24 20.08
CA LYS A 62 8.63 5.86 21.50
C LYS A 62 7.67 4.70 21.76
N ASP A 63 6.63 4.56 20.95
CA ASP A 63 5.64 3.48 21.05
C ASP A 63 6.07 2.27 20.20
N LEU A 64 6.82 2.51 19.13
CA LEU A 64 7.43 1.47 18.32
C LEU A 64 8.48 0.69 19.12
N SER A 65 9.29 1.34 19.97
CA SER A 65 10.28 0.65 20.80
C SER A 65 9.66 -0.32 21.82
N LYS A 66 8.42 -0.05 22.27
CA LYS A 66 7.65 -0.93 23.15
C LYS A 66 7.10 -2.15 22.41
N HIS A 67 6.75 -1.98 21.14
CA HIS A 67 6.14 -3.02 20.31
C HIS A 67 7.19 -3.92 19.65
N CYS A 68 8.32 -3.35 19.23
CA CYS A 68 9.52 -4.08 18.84
C CYS A 68 10.22 -4.61 20.10
N LYS A 69 9.61 -5.59 20.78
CA LYS A 69 10.36 -6.43 21.72
C LYS A 69 11.42 -7.16 20.92
N LYS A 70 12.67 -6.71 21.09
CA LYS A 70 13.92 -7.30 20.60
C LYS A 70 13.72 -8.79 20.30
N CYS A 71 13.80 -9.20 19.03
CA CYS A 71 13.92 -10.61 18.68
C CYS A 71 14.99 -11.18 19.61
N LYS A 72 14.64 -12.17 20.43
CA LYS A 72 15.62 -12.85 21.28
C LYS A 72 16.73 -13.29 20.34
N GLY A 73 17.90 -12.66 20.47
CA GLY A 73 19.07 -13.02 19.68
C GLY A 73 19.23 -14.53 19.79
N MET A 74 19.46 -15.17 18.64
CA MET A 74 19.83 -16.59 18.59
C MET A 74 20.94 -16.76 19.62
N LYS A 75 20.66 -17.46 20.72
CA LYS A 75 21.69 -17.77 21.73
C LYS A 75 22.70 -18.66 21.01
N GLY A 76 23.85 -18.10 20.65
CA GLY A 76 25.04 -18.89 20.32
C GLY A 76 25.31 -19.76 21.53
N ASN A 77 25.22 -21.07 21.33
CA ASN A 77 25.53 -22.05 22.35
C ASN A 77 27.05 -22.23 22.35
N ASP A 78 27.75 -21.27 22.93
CA ASP A 78 29.19 -21.35 23.12
C ASP A 78 29.45 -22.20 24.39
N ASN A 79 29.22 -23.50 24.28
CA ASN A 79 29.71 -24.46 25.27
C ASN A 79 31.18 -24.74 24.96
N ASN A 80 32.04 -24.01 25.66
CA ASN A 80 33.44 -24.36 25.90
C ASN A 80 33.49 -25.27 27.14
N ALA A 81 33.72 -26.58 26.93
CA ALA A 81 34.29 -27.54 27.87
C ALA A 81 34.43 -28.91 27.18
#